data_AF-A0A961CD88-F1
#
_entry.id   AF-A0A961CD88-F1
#
_cell.length_a   1.000
_cell.length_b   1.000
_cell.length_c   1.000
_cell.angle_alpha   90.00
_cell.angle_beta   90.00
_cell.angle_gamma   90.00
#
_symmetry.space_group_name_H-M   'P 1'
#
loop_
_entity.id
_entity.type
_entity.pdbx_description
1 polymer ?
#
loop_
_entity_poly.entity_id
_entity_poly.type
_entity_poly.pdbx_seq_one_letter_code
_entity_poly.pdbx_strand_id
1 'polypeptide(L)'
;MSGDTRSRLLAATLACVERWGLAKTTIEDVAAEAGLSRATVYRYFPGGREQLISETITWEVAGFFARVAQEVAAEPTVAGQIRRGLMFGHRAIVEHKLLQQVLAAEPEDLLTELSTSSPLVHGVIRGYLDDLLSGETLVPGVDRHEAADYLARLYLSYLGTPGRWDLADEASVDRLVRTQFLGGVLAGAGGAGEPGTPQPEVR
;
A
#
# COMPACT_ATOMS: atom_id res chain seq x y z
N MET A 1 -5.11 -22.32 12.38
CA MET A 1 -6.13 -21.42 12.96
C MET A 1 -7.42 -21.61 12.19
N SER A 2 -8.46 -22.19 12.80
CA SER A 2 -9.78 -22.23 12.17
C SER A 2 -10.30 -20.79 12.14
N GLY A 3 -10.15 -20.11 11.00
CA GLY A 3 -10.65 -18.76 10.82
C GLY A 3 -12.16 -18.70 11.08
N ASP A 4 -12.62 -17.60 11.65
CA ASP A 4 -14.04 -17.31 11.82
C ASP A 4 -14.80 -17.56 10.50
N THR A 5 -16.06 -18.01 10.59
CA THR A 5 -16.89 -18.34 9.43
C THR A 5 -17.00 -17.14 8.48
N ARG A 6 -17.00 -15.92 9.03
CA ARG A 6 -16.94 -14.69 8.24
C ARG A 6 -15.66 -14.62 7.40
N SER A 7 -14.47 -14.82 7.99
CA SER A 7 -13.20 -14.78 7.26
C SER A 7 -13.11 -15.85 6.17
N ARG A 8 -13.69 -17.04 6.41
CA ARG A 8 -13.79 -18.09 5.37
C ARG A 8 -14.63 -17.64 4.18
N LEU A 9 -15.74 -16.94 4.42
CA LEU A 9 -16.58 -16.40 3.36
C LEU A 9 -15.86 -15.29 2.57
N LEU A 10 -15.12 -14.40 3.25
CA LEU A 10 -14.32 -13.36 2.59
C LEU A 10 -13.21 -13.97 1.72
N ALA A 11 -12.47 -14.95 2.25
CA ALA A 11 -11.43 -15.66 1.50
C ALA A 11 -11.99 -16.43 0.29
N ALA A 12 -13.14 -17.10 0.45
CA ALA A 12 -13.82 -17.77 -0.66
C ALA A 12 -14.28 -16.76 -1.73
N THR A 13 -14.77 -15.60 -1.30
CA THR A 13 -15.16 -14.52 -2.22
C THR A 13 -13.97 -14.05 -3.04
N LEU A 14 -12.82 -13.81 -2.42
CA LEU A 14 -11.61 -13.42 -3.12
C LEU A 14 -11.20 -14.48 -4.15
N ALA A 15 -11.18 -15.76 -3.78
CA ALA A 15 -10.85 -16.85 -4.69
C ALA A 15 -11.79 -16.93 -5.90
N CYS A 16 -13.09 -16.70 -5.70
CA CYS A 16 -14.08 -16.64 -6.78
C CYS A 16 -13.83 -15.43 -7.71
N VAL A 17 -13.56 -14.25 -7.13
CA VAL A 17 -13.28 -13.03 -7.89
C VAL A 17 -12.00 -13.16 -8.70
N GLU A 18 -10.93 -13.73 -8.14
CA GLU A 18 -9.69 -14.01 -8.86
C GLU A 18 -9.87 -15.00 -10.01
N ARG A 19 -10.78 -15.98 -9.85
CA ARG A 19 -11.00 -17.03 -10.85
C ARG A 19 -11.91 -16.58 -12.00
N TRP A 20 -12.95 -15.79 -11.71
CA TRP A 20 -14.00 -15.49 -12.68
C TRP A 20 -14.26 -14.00 -12.91
N GLY A 21 -13.65 -13.13 -12.10
CA GLY A 21 -13.90 -11.69 -12.09
C GLY A 21 -15.08 -11.29 -11.20
N LEU A 22 -15.11 -10.00 -10.84
CA LEU A 22 -16.07 -9.45 -9.90
C LEU A 22 -17.51 -9.58 -10.39
N ALA A 23 -17.77 -9.30 -11.67
CA ALA A 23 -19.12 -9.33 -12.26
C ALA A 23 -19.74 -10.74 -12.29
N LYS A 24 -18.94 -11.80 -12.38
CA LYS A 24 -19.43 -13.18 -12.51
C LYS A 24 -19.58 -13.93 -11.18
N THR A 25 -19.01 -13.43 -10.08
CA THR A 25 -18.96 -14.13 -8.78
C THR A 25 -20.27 -14.08 -8.00
N THR A 26 -21.06 -15.17 -7.94
CA THR A 26 -22.34 -15.19 -7.23
C THR A 26 -22.25 -15.63 -5.76
N ILE A 27 -23.31 -15.40 -4.98
CA ILE A 27 -23.40 -15.89 -3.59
C ILE A 27 -23.36 -17.43 -3.55
N GLU A 28 -23.97 -18.08 -4.54
CA GLU A 28 -23.94 -19.52 -4.72
C GLU A 28 -22.51 -20.03 -4.90
N ASP A 29 -21.71 -19.35 -5.74
CA ASP A 29 -20.32 -19.73 -5.97
C ASP A 29 -19.49 -19.58 -4.69
N VAL A 30 -19.66 -18.46 -3.96
CA VAL A 30 -18.94 -18.25 -2.69
C VAL A 30 -19.35 -19.28 -1.63
N ALA A 31 -20.64 -19.60 -1.53
CA ALA A 31 -21.13 -20.61 -0.60
C ALA A 31 -20.50 -21.97 -0.91
N ALA A 32 -20.45 -22.34 -2.21
CA ALA A 32 -19.82 -23.58 -2.65
C ALA A 32 -18.31 -23.60 -2.36
N GLU A 33 -17.58 -22.54 -2.71
CA GLU A 33 -16.13 -22.42 -2.47
C GLU A 33 -15.80 -22.43 -0.96
N ALA A 34 -16.65 -21.83 -0.12
CA ALA A 34 -16.50 -21.86 1.33
C ALA A 34 -16.93 -23.19 1.99
N GLY A 35 -17.61 -24.08 1.25
CA GLY A 35 -18.24 -25.29 1.79
C GLY A 35 -19.38 -24.99 2.78
N LEU A 36 -20.18 -23.96 2.51
CA LEU A 36 -21.27 -23.47 3.36
C LEU A 36 -22.59 -23.38 2.58
N SER A 37 -23.71 -23.25 3.30
CA SER A 37 -25.01 -23.03 2.66
C SER A 37 -25.22 -21.56 2.30
N ARG A 38 -26.04 -21.30 1.27
CA ARG A 38 -26.49 -19.93 0.92
C ARG A 38 -27.16 -19.21 2.10
N ALA A 39 -27.94 -19.93 2.91
CA ALA A 39 -28.56 -19.37 4.11
C ALA A 39 -27.51 -18.92 5.14
N THR A 40 -26.38 -19.63 5.24
CA THR A 40 -25.25 -19.20 6.08
C THR A 40 -24.65 -17.90 5.57
N VAL A 41 -24.45 -17.74 4.24
CA VAL A 41 -23.91 -16.50 3.68
C VAL A 41 -24.79 -15.30 4.05
N TYR A 42 -26.10 -15.38 3.80
CA TYR A 42 -27.03 -14.29 4.16
C TYR A 42 -27.12 -14.01 5.65
N ARG A 43 -26.84 -15.00 6.51
CA ARG A 43 -26.77 -14.78 7.96
C ARG A 43 -25.61 -13.88 8.36
N TYR A 44 -24.46 -14.00 7.69
CA TYR A 44 -23.28 -13.15 7.96
C TYR A 44 -23.30 -11.85 7.14
N PHE A 45 -23.87 -11.89 5.95
CA PHE A 45 -23.93 -10.78 5.00
C PHE A 45 -25.39 -10.57 4.54
N PRO A 46 -26.25 -9.99 5.40
CA PRO A 46 -27.66 -9.78 5.08
C PRO A 46 -27.89 -8.82 3.91
N GLY A 47 -26.95 -7.91 3.65
CA GLY A 47 -26.90 -7.05 2.46
C GLY A 47 -26.47 -7.78 1.18
N GLY A 48 -26.36 -9.11 1.22
CA GLY A 48 -26.16 -9.94 0.05
C GLY A 48 -24.78 -9.79 -0.58
N ARG A 49 -24.75 -9.87 -1.92
CA ARG A 49 -23.52 -9.90 -2.71
C ARG A 49 -22.75 -8.60 -2.56
N GLU A 50 -23.44 -7.47 -2.63
CA GLU A 50 -22.83 -6.14 -2.60
C GLU A 50 -22.09 -5.92 -1.27
N GLN A 51 -22.72 -6.28 -0.14
CA GLN A 51 -22.07 -6.21 1.18
C GLN A 51 -20.87 -7.16 1.25
N LEU A 52 -21.04 -8.41 0.81
CA LEU A 52 -19.97 -9.42 0.84
C LEU A 52 -18.74 -8.97 0.04
N ILE A 53 -18.95 -8.44 -1.17
CA ILE A 53 -17.89 -7.89 -2.00
C ILE A 53 -17.21 -6.72 -1.31
N SER A 54 -17.95 -5.72 -0.85
CA SER A 54 -17.41 -4.51 -0.22
C SER A 54 -16.56 -4.84 1.02
N GLU A 55 -17.06 -5.76 1.87
CA GLU A 55 -16.31 -6.22 3.04
C GLU A 55 -15.09 -7.07 2.65
N THR A 56 -15.16 -7.85 1.57
CA THR A 56 -14.01 -8.62 1.07
C THR A 56 -12.91 -7.70 0.58
N ILE A 57 -13.24 -6.62 -0.13
CA ILE A 57 -12.28 -5.60 -0.56
C ILE A 57 -11.61 -4.98 0.66
N THR A 58 -12.40 -4.55 1.65
CA THR A 58 -11.88 -3.95 2.89
C THR A 58 -10.96 -4.92 3.64
N TRP A 59 -11.34 -6.19 3.73
CA TRP A 59 -10.56 -7.23 4.38
C TRP A 59 -9.25 -7.53 3.65
N GLU A 60 -9.26 -7.60 2.32
CA GLU A 60 -8.05 -7.84 1.54
C GLU A 60 -7.10 -6.64 1.60
N VAL A 61 -7.62 -5.40 1.54
CA VAL A 61 -6.82 -4.18 1.72
C VAL A 61 -6.15 -4.17 3.10
N ALA A 62 -6.90 -4.47 4.17
CA ALA A 62 -6.34 -4.56 5.51
C ALA A 62 -5.27 -5.68 5.62
N GLY A 63 -5.54 -6.84 5.01
CA GLY A 63 -4.59 -7.95 4.95
C GLY A 63 -3.30 -7.60 4.21
N PHE A 64 -3.41 -6.87 3.09
CA PHE A 64 -2.27 -6.36 2.34
C PHE A 64 -1.40 -5.43 3.20
N PHE A 65 -2.00 -4.42 3.83
CA PHE A 65 -1.26 -3.48 4.68
C PHE A 65 -0.65 -4.16 5.91
N ALA A 66 -1.30 -5.19 6.46
CA ALA A 66 -0.71 -5.99 7.53
C ALA A 66 0.54 -6.75 7.05
N ARG A 67 0.54 -7.30 5.82
CA ARG A 67 1.73 -7.93 5.22
C ARG A 67 2.85 -6.92 5.00
N VAL A 68 2.52 -5.71 4.50
CA VAL A 68 3.50 -4.62 4.37
C VAL A 68 4.12 -4.28 5.72
N ALA A 69 3.29 -4.07 6.75
CA ALA A 69 3.74 -3.75 8.10
C ALA A 69 4.67 -4.82 8.68
N GLN A 70 4.35 -6.10 8.45
CA GLN A 70 5.23 -7.22 8.87
C GLN A 70 6.57 -7.21 8.14
N GLU A 71 6.56 -6.95 6.82
CA GLU A 71 7.77 -6.91 6.01
C GLU A 71 8.73 -5.80 6.46
N VAL A 72 8.19 -4.61 6.74
CA VAL A 72 8.98 -3.44 7.13
C VAL A 72 9.37 -3.43 8.61
N ALA A 73 8.69 -4.18 9.48
CA ALA A 73 8.92 -4.16 10.94
C ALA A 73 10.36 -4.51 11.37
N ALA A 74 11.12 -5.23 10.54
CA ALA A 74 12.51 -5.57 10.82
C ALA A 74 13.49 -4.42 10.54
N GLU A 75 13.06 -3.36 9.85
CA GLU A 75 13.91 -2.22 9.52
C GLU A 75 14.01 -1.26 10.72
N PRO A 76 15.22 -0.95 11.19
CA PRO A 76 15.42 -0.18 12.41
C PRO A 76 15.23 1.34 12.21
N THR A 77 15.12 1.80 10.97
CA THR A 77 15.04 3.23 10.63
C THR A 77 13.81 3.53 9.78
N VAL A 78 13.30 4.77 9.87
CA VAL A 78 12.24 5.26 8.98
C VAL A 78 12.62 5.14 7.51
N ALA A 79 13.87 5.45 7.18
CA ALA A 79 14.39 5.30 5.81
C ALA A 79 14.32 3.84 5.33
N GLY A 80 14.75 2.90 6.18
CA GLY A 80 14.67 1.47 5.90
C GLY A 80 13.23 0.99 5.71
N GLN A 81 12.31 1.41 6.58
CA GLN A 81 10.90 1.05 6.49
C GLN A 81 10.24 1.57 5.20
N ILE A 82 10.46 2.83 4.84
CA ILE A 82 9.92 3.40 3.58
C ILE A 82 10.54 2.71 2.37
N ARG A 83 11.87 2.48 2.36
CA ARG A 83 12.57 1.80 1.26
C ARG A 83 12.02 0.40 1.04
N ARG A 84 11.98 -0.43 2.09
CA ARG A 84 11.49 -1.80 2.01
C ARG A 84 10.01 -1.84 1.63
N GLY A 85 9.22 -0.90 2.16
CA GLY A 85 7.82 -0.72 1.77
C GLY A 85 7.65 -0.43 0.28
N LEU A 86 8.41 0.53 -0.28
CA LEU A 86 8.33 0.89 -1.70
C LEU A 86 8.67 -0.30 -2.61
N MET A 87 9.75 -1.03 -2.29
CA MET A 87 10.16 -2.21 -3.05
C MET A 87 9.11 -3.32 -2.99
N PHE A 88 8.59 -3.61 -1.79
CA PHE A 88 7.54 -4.61 -1.60
C PHE A 88 6.25 -4.22 -2.31
N GLY A 89 5.80 -2.98 -2.17
CA GLY A 89 4.59 -2.46 -2.81
C GLY A 89 4.70 -2.48 -4.33
N HIS A 90 5.85 -2.08 -4.87
CA HIS A 90 6.12 -2.14 -6.32
C HIS A 90 6.03 -3.57 -6.83
N ARG A 91 6.72 -4.51 -6.17
CA ARG A 91 6.67 -5.93 -6.52
C ARG A 91 5.25 -6.47 -6.46
N ALA A 92 4.50 -6.15 -5.41
CA ALA A 92 3.12 -6.58 -5.26
C ALA A 92 2.24 -6.10 -6.41
N ILE A 93 2.37 -4.84 -6.84
CA ILE A 93 1.63 -4.27 -7.99
C ILE A 93 2.00 -4.96 -9.30
N VAL A 94 3.29 -5.18 -9.55
CA VAL A 94 3.78 -5.79 -10.79
C VAL A 94 3.39 -7.26 -10.88
N GLU A 95 3.41 -8.00 -9.77
CA GLU A 95 3.06 -9.42 -9.71
C GLU A 95 1.54 -9.68 -9.64
N HIS A 96 0.71 -8.66 -9.39
CA HIS A 96 -0.73 -8.83 -9.18
C HIS A 96 -1.48 -9.15 -10.48
N LYS A 97 -1.68 -10.44 -10.77
CA LYS A 97 -2.34 -10.93 -11.98
C LYS A 97 -3.66 -10.22 -12.30
N LEU A 98 -4.54 -10.03 -11.31
CA LEU A 98 -5.82 -9.35 -11.52
C LEU A 98 -5.65 -7.88 -11.93
N LEU A 99 -4.67 -7.17 -11.35
CA LEU A 99 -4.43 -5.76 -11.67
C LEU A 99 -3.92 -5.65 -13.11
N GLN A 100 -3.01 -6.54 -13.49
CA GLN A 100 -2.47 -6.61 -14.84
C GLN A 100 -3.53 -7.02 -15.87
N GLN A 101 -4.45 -7.93 -15.52
CA GLN A 101 -5.56 -8.32 -16.38
C GLN A 101 -6.56 -7.18 -16.60
N VAL A 102 -6.95 -6.49 -15.53
CA VAL A 102 -7.89 -5.35 -15.60
C VAL A 102 -7.26 -4.19 -16.37
N LEU A 103 -5.98 -3.89 -16.12
CA LEU A 103 -5.24 -2.85 -16.87
C LEU A 103 -5.21 -3.13 -18.38
N ALA A 104 -5.11 -4.41 -18.77
CA ALA A 104 -5.07 -4.82 -20.18
C ALA A 104 -6.46 -4.85 -20.84
N ALA A 105 -7.52 -5.18 -20.10
CA ALA A 105 -8.85 -5.39 -20.65
C ALA A 105 -9.75 -4.13 -20.57
N GLU A 106 -9.73 -3.41 -19.44
CA GLU A 106 -10.72 -2.39 -19.07
C GLU A 106 -10.04 -1.24 -18.29
N PRO A 107 -9.19 -0.42 -18.94
CA PRO A 107 -8.37 0.59 -18.27
C PRO A 107 -9.21 1.74 -17.67
N GLU A 108 -10.37 2.08 -18.23
CA GLU A 108 -11.25 3.13 -17.69
C GLU A 108 -11.90 2.72 -16.37
N ASP A 109 -12.38 1.48 -16.27
CA ASP A 109 -12.98 0.93 -15.05
C ASP A 109 -11.94 0.83 -13.92
N LEU A 110 -10.69 0.48 -14.28
CA LEU A 110 -9.58 0.54 -13.33
C LEU A 110 -9.36 1.93 -12.76
N LEU A 111 -9.38 2.96 -13.61
CA LEU A 111 -9.18 4.35 -13.18
C LEU A 111 -10.30 4.81 -12.25
N THR A 112 -11.55 4.42 -12.52
CA THR A 112 -12.68 4.70 -11.63
C THR A 112 -12.55 4.02 -10.28
N GLU A 113 -12.16 2.73 -10.26
CA GLU A 113 -11.98 1.98 -9.02
C GLU A 113 -10.79 2.49 -8.21
N LEU A 114 -9.67 2.81 -8.87
CA LEU A 114 -8.51 3.45 -8.23
C LEU A 114 -8.87 4.82 -7.63
N SER A 115 -9.66 5.62 -8.35
CA SER A 115 -10.12 6.93 -7.84
C SER A 115 -11.00 6.78 -6.61
N THR A 116 -11.83 5.74 -6.57
CA THR A 116 -12.76 5.46 -5.46
C THR A 116 -12.03 4.93 -4.23
N SER A 117 -11.03 4.06 -4.43
CA SER A 117 -10.25 3.46 -3.34
C SER A 117 -9.09 4.33 -2.84
N SER A 118 -8.60 5.28 -3.66
CA SER A 118 -7.45 6.14 -3.35
C SER A 118 -7.54 6.83 -1.98
N PRO A 119 -8.68 7.42 -1.55
CA PRO A 119 -8.76 8.05 -0.22
C PRO A 119 -8.54 7.08 0.95
N LEU A 120 -9.03 5.84 0.84
CA LEU A 120 -8.86 4.82 1.87
C LEU A 120 -7.39 4.39 1.94
N VAL A 121 -6.80 4.04 0.80
CA VAL A 121 -5.40 3.60 0.70
C VAL A 121 -4.47 4.71 1.20
N HIS A 122 -4.70 5.95 0.78
CA HIS A 122 -3.97 7.12 1.25
C HIS A 122 -4.10 7.30 2.78
N GLY A 123 -5.30 7.19 3.32
CA GLY A 123 -5.55 7.32 4.76
C GLY A 123 -4.77 6.29 5.60
N VAL A 124 -4.70 5.04 5.12
CA VAL A 124 -3.94 3.97 5.78
C VAL A 124 -2.44 4.25 5.74
N ILE A 125 -1.89 4.61 4.57
CA ILE A 125 -0.46 4.95 4.43
C ILE A 125 -0.11 6.16 5.30
N ARG A 126 -0.93 7.21 5.27
CA ARG A 126 -0.75 8.42 6.08
C ARG A 126 -0.72 8.08 7.57
N GLY A 127 -1.67 7.28 8.06
CA GLY A 127 -1.71 6.89 9.47
C GLY A 127 -0.46 6.13 9.90
N TYR A 128 -0.02 5.17 9.08
CA TYR A 128 1.21 4.43 9.33
C TYR A 128 2.45 5.35 9.34
N LEU A 129 2.56 6.28 8.39
CA LEU A 129 3.68 7.22 8.33
C LEU A 129 3.66 8.24 9.47
N ASP A 130 2.48 8.66 9.93
CA ASP A 130 2.33 9.53 11.09
C ASP A 130 2.90 8.85 12.34
N ASP A 131 2.52 7.61 12.59
CA ASP A 131 3.03 6.79 13.69
C ASP A 131 4.54 6.58 13.57
N LEU A 132 5.03 6.31 12.34
CA LEU A 132 6.44 6.11 12.06
C LEU A 132 7.29 7.37 12.35
N LEU A 133 6.75 8.56 12.12
CA LEU A 133 7.42 9.84 12.40
C LEU A 133 7.31 10.28 13.87
N SER A 134 6.49 9.63 14.69
CA SER A 134 6.20 10.08 16.07
C SER A 134 7.44 10.13 16.99
N GLY A 135 8.44 9.30 16.73
CA GLY A 135 9.69 9.22 17.50
C GLY A 135 10.86 10.00 16.89
N GLU A 136 10.66 10.66 15.75
CA GLU A 136 11.74 11.25 14.97
C GLU A 136 11.90 12.75 15.22
N THR A 137 13.12 13.25 14.97
CA THR A 137 13.37 14.70 14.97
C THR A 137 13.14 15.26 13.57
N LEU A 138 12.09 16.08 13.43
CA LEU A 138 11.76 16.72 12.17
C LEU A 138 12.56 18.01 11.94
N VAL A 139 12.68 18.42 10.67
CA VAL A 139 13.23 19.72 10.30
C VAL A 139 12.40 20.85 10.95
N PRO A 140 13.03 21.92 11.48
CA PRO A 140 12.30 23.03 12.08
C PRO A 140 11.24 23.62 11.14
N GLY A 141 10.00 23.73 11.64
CA GLY A 141 8.86 24.25 10.88
C GLY A 141 8.07 23.19 10.11
N VAL A 142 8.49 21.92 10.11
CA VAL A 142 7.72 20.81 9.55
C VAL A 142 6.74 20.28 10.58
N ASP A 143 5.45 20.28 10.26
CA ASP A 143 4.43 19.59 11.05
C ASP A 143 4.42 18.09 10.71
N ARG A 144 4.28 17.24 11.75
CA ARG A 144 4.34 15.78 11.60
C ARG A 144 3.18 15.24 10.75
N HIS A 145 1.96 15.74 10.98
CA HIS A 145 0.78 15.26 10.27
C HIS A 145 0.80 15.71 8.81
N GLU A 146 1.25 16.94 8.54
CA GLU A 146 1.47 17.44 7.18
C GLU A 146 2.57 16.65 6.45
N ALA A 147 3.68 16.33 7.14
CA ALA A 147 4.73 15.48 6.58
C ALA A 147 4.21 14.07 6.25
N ALA A 148 3.43 13.46 7.14
CA ALA A 148 2.84 12.15 6.89
C ALA A 148 1.88 12.16 5.67
N ASP A 149 1.06 13.21 5.52
CA ASP A 149 0.18 13.38 4.35
C ASP A 149 1.00 13.54 3.06
N TYR A 150 2.02 14.39 3.09
CA TYR A 150 2.93 14.61 1.96
C TYR A 150 3.64 13.32 1.53
N LEU A 151 4.22 12.59 2.49
CA LEU A 151 4.91 11.34 2.22
C LEU A 151 3.96 10.27 1.67
N ALA A 152 2.72 10.19 2.16
CA ALA A 152 1.72 9.26 1.64
C ALA A 152 1.39 9.54 0.16
N ARG A 153 1.28 10.82 -0.23
CA ARG A 153 1.09 11.22 -1.63
C ARG A 153 2.29 10.86 -2.50
N LEU A 154 3.51 11.13 -2.03
CA LEU A 154 4.73 10.73 -2.73
C LEU A 154 4.79 9.20 -2.90
N TYR A 155 4.49 8.46 -1.85
CA TYR A 155 4.52 7.01 -1.85
C TYR A 155 3.60 6.43 -2.93
N LEU A 156 2.35 6.88 -2.98
CA LEU A 156 1.39 6.47 -4.01
C LEU A 156 1.82 6.90 -5.41
N SER A 157 2.34 8.13 -5.55
CA SER A 157 2.82 8.64 -6.82
C SER A 157 3.97 7.80 -7.37
N TYR A 158 4.96 7.44 -6.55
CA TYR A 158 6.11 6.64 -7.01
C TYR A 158 5.73 5.19 -7.29
N LEU A 159 4.78 4.61 -6.56
CA LEU A 159 4.28 3.26 -6.87
C LEU A 159 3.55 3.20 -8.21
N GLY A 160 2.75 4.22 -8.56
CA GLY A 160 2.04 4.27 -9.84
C GLY A 160 2.91 4.73 -11.00
N THR A 161 3.71 5.79 -10.78
CA THR A 161 4.54 6.44 -11.80
C THR A 161 5.92 6.73 -11.23
N PRO A 162 6.83 5.74 -11.22
CA PRO A 162 8.15 5.87 -10.57
C PRO A 162 9.08 6.88 -11.26
N GLY A 163 8.75 7.30 -12.49
CA GLY A 163 9.54 8.25 -13.26
C GLY A 163 10.90 7.66 -13.63
N ARG A 164 11.98 8.29 -13.14
CA ARG A 164 13.37 7.86 -13.41
C ARG A 164 13.89 6.79 -12.45
N TRP A 165 13.16 6.51 -11.37
CA TRP A 165 13.62 5.62 -10.32
C TRP A 165 13.29 4.18 -10.65
N ASP A 166 14.21 3.28 -10.30
CA ASP A 166 14.01 1.84 -10.41
C ASP A 166 13.65 1.31 -9.03
N LEU A 167 12.38 0.93 -8.84
CA LEU A 167 11.90 0.42 -7.56
C LEU A 167 12.27 -1.05 -7.31
N ALA A 168 12.89 -1.72 -8.29
CA ALA A 168 13.49 -3.03 -8.12
C ALA A 168 14.97 -2.97 -7.70
N ASP A 169 15.64 -1.81 -7.86
CA ASP A 169 17.02 -1.58 -7.43
C ASP A 169 17.07 -0.89 -6.07
N GLU A 170 17.61 -1.59 -5.06
CA GLU A 170 17.72 -1.09 -3.69
C GLU A 170 18.52 0.22 -3.60
N ALA A 171 19.59 0.37 -4.36
CA ALA A 171 20.43 1.58 -4.34
C ALA A 171 19.69 2.80 -4.91
N SER A 172 18.88 2.58 -5.94
CA SER A 172 17.98 3.58 -6.51
C SER A 172 16.93 4.03 -5.48
N VAL A 173 16.27 3.08 -4.81
CA VAL A 173 15.25 3.38 -3.79
C VAL A 173 15.86 4.06 -2.56
N ASP A 174 17.04 3.64 -2.11
CA ASP A 174 17.73 4.29 -0.99
C ASP A 174 18.01 5.77 -1.28
N ARG A 175 18.52 6.07 -2.48
CA ARG A 175 18.74 7.45 -2.92
C ARG A 175 17.43 8.22 -3.02
N LEU A 176 16.37 7.62 -3.56
CA LEU A 176 15.04 8.23 -3.63
C LEU A 176 14.52 8.60 -2.23
N VAL A 177 14.55 7.65 -1.30
CA VAL A 177 14.06 7.85 0.07
C VAL A 177 14.84 8.94 0.77
N ARG A 178 16.17 8.88 0.72
CA ARG A 178 17.03 9.89 1.36
C ARG A 178 16.82 11.29 0.80
N THR A 179 16.71 11.42 -0.53
CA THR A 179 16.72 12.74 -1.19
C THR A 179 15.35 13.37 -1.40
N GLN A 180 14.30 12.56 -1.62
CA GLN A 180 12.97 13.07 -1.99
C GLN A 180 11.93 12.84 -0.89
N PHE A 181 11.99 11.72 -0.16
CA PHE A 181 11.08 11.48 0.95
C PHE A 181 11.57 12.22 2.20
N LEU A 182 12.80 11.94 2.64
CA LEU A 182 13.23 12.34 3.98
C LEU A 182 14.13 13.58 4.02
N GLY A 183 14.68 14.01 2.88
CA GLY A 183 15.66 15.10 2.81
C GLY A 183 15.14 16.44 3.33
N GLY A 184 13.84 16.71 3.21
CA GLY A 184 13.18 17.89 3.78
C GLY A 184 12.34 17.63 5.04
N VAL A 185 12.32 16.39 5.52
CA VAL A 185 11.43 15.96 6.62
C VAL A 185 12.22 15.70 7.90
N LEU A 186 13.29 14.90 7.83
CA LEU A 186 14.07 14.52 9.02
C LEU A 186 15.29 15.41 9.20
N ALA A 187 15.49 15.91 10.41
CA ALA A 187 16.70 16.64 10.77
C ALA A 187 17.91 15.69 10.72
N GLY A 188 18.84 15.92 9.79
CA GLY A 188 20.06 15.12 9.64
C GLY A 188 20.06 14.09 8.49
N ALA A 189 18.96 13.91 7.76
CA ALA A 189 18.91 13.01 6.60
C ALA A 189 19.82 13.44 5.42
N GLY A 190 20.24 14.71 5.39
CA GLY A 190 21.21 15.24 4.42
C GLY A 190 22.69 15.03 4.79
N GLY A 191 23.00 14.46 5.97
CA GLY A 191 24.35 14.42 6.55
C GLY A 191 25.14 13.15 6.25
N ALA A 192 25.27 12.75 4.98
CA ALA A 192 26.27 11.75 4.58
C ALA A 192 26.86 12.12 3.21
N GLY A 193 27.93 12.92 3.26
CA GLY A 193 28.97 12.99 2.24
C GLY A 193 28.89 14.13 1.20
N GLU A 194 29.38 15.33 1.55
CA GLU A 194 30.19 16.12 0.63
C GLU A 194 31.49 16.52 1.37
N PRO A 195 32.68 16.04 0.95
CA PRO A 195 33.94 16.61 1.43
C PRO A 195 34.05 18.04 0.92
N GLY A 196 34.22 18.98 1.87
CA GLY A 196 34.14 20.41 1.63
C GLY A 196 34.98 20.90 0.46
N THR A 197 34.34 21.65 -0.43
CA THR A 197 35.01 22.46 -1.44
C THR A 197 35.88 23.51 -0.73
N PRO A 198 37.20 23.58 -0.98
CA PRO A 198 38.02 24.64 -0.40
C PRO A 198 37.56 26.00 -0.94
N GLN A 199 37.29 26.94 -0.04
CA GLN A 199 37.07 28.33 -0.44
C GLN A 199 38.35 28.90 -1.05
N PRO A 200 38.28 29.66 -2.16
CA PRO A 200 39.46 30.30 -2.72
C PRO A 200 39.89 31.45 -1.79
N GLU A 201 41.13 31.41 -1.32
CA GLU A 201 41.77 32.53 -0.65
C GLU A 201 41.85 33.72 -1.62
N VAL A 202 41.16 34.81 -1.26
CA VAL A 202 41.29 36.10 -1.93
C VAL A 202 42.61 36.72 -1.48
N ARG A 203 43.47 37.04 -2.44
CA ARG A 203 44.75 37.74 -2.25
C ARG A 203 44.65 39.18 -2.75
#